data_AF-A0AAV0Y5S7-F1
#
_entry.id   AF-A0AAV0Y5S7-F1
#
_cell.length_a   1.000
_cell.length_b   1.000
_cell.length_c   1.000
_cell.angle_alpha   90.00
_cell.angle_beta   90.00
_cell.angle_gamma   90.00
#
_symmetry.space_group_name_H-M   'P 1'
#
loop_
_entity.id
_entity.type
_entity.pdbx_description
1 polymer ?
#
loop_
_entity_poly.entity_id
_entity_poly.type
_entity_poly.pdbx_seq_one_letter_code
_entity_poly.pdbx_strand_id
1 'polypeptide(L)'
;MSSRSGGSNCAIATCDLYSGKSKKIGMTDISFHRFPKDPDVQKIWTLKCKRGDSWNPSKSYICSKHFKSEDFVRDLKSELMGNKTVRRLKLGSIPTLNLPTCLSTET
;
A
#
# COMPACT_ATOMS: atom_id res chain seq x y z
N MET A 1 5.23 -3.82 -25.15
CA MET A 1 4.32 -3.64 -24.00
C MET A 1 4.75 -4.61 -22.92
N SER A 2 5.50 -4.17 -21.91
CA SER A 2 6.13 -5.08 -20.93
C SER A 2 5.06 -5.75 -20.08
N SER A 3 4.81 -7.03 -20.38
CA SER A 3 4.00 -7.96 -19.60
C SER A 3 4.56 -8.01 -18.17
N ARG A 4 3.86 -7.35 -17.24
CA ARG A 4 4.23 -7.27 -15.82
C ARG A 4 3.88 -8.60 -15.15
N SER A 5 4.84 -9.52 -15.10
CA SER A 5 4.72 -10.86 -14.55
C SER A 5 4.36 -10.86 -13.04
N GLY A 6 3.22 -11.47 -12.70
CA GLY A 6 2.98 -12.29 -11.50
C GLY A 6 3.47 -11.83 -10.12
N GLY A 7 3.35 -10.54 -9.74
CA GLY A 7 3.75 -10.05 -8.42
C GLY A 7 2.82 -9.00 -7.83
N SER A 8 2.87 -8.80 -6.51
CA SER A 8 2.16 -7.72 -5.81
C SER A 8 2.73 -6.36 -6.25
N ASN A 9 2.07 -5.72 -7.21
CA ASN A 9 2.35 -4.35 -7.64
C ASN A 9 1.55 -3.37 -6.79
N CYS A 10 2.14 -2.20 -6.50
CA CYS A 10 1.41 -1.10 -5.88
C CYS A 10 0.35 -0.57 -6.87
N ALA A 11 -0.87 -0.36 -6.37
CA ALA A 11 -1.99 0.15 -7.15
C ALA A 11 -1.97 1.68 -7.28
N ILE A 12 -1.14 2.41 -6.54
CA ILE A 12 -1.06 3.87 -6.69
C ILE A 12 -0.39 4.20 -8.02
N ALA A 13 -1.05 5.04 -8.84
CA ALA A 13 -0.64 5.33 -10.22
C ALA A 13 0.79 5.88 -10.35
N THR A 14 1.24 6.65 -9.37
CA THR A 14 2.60 7.22 -9.31
C THR A 14 3.64 6.29 -8.68
N CYS A 15 3.26 5.06 -8.31
CA CYS A 15 4.12 4.13 -7.59
C CYS A 15 4.49 2.91 -8.44
N ASP A 16 5.75 2.85 -8.86
CA ASP A 16 6.31 1.72 -9.61
C ASP A 16 6.93 0.63 -8.71
N LEU A 17 6.58 0.60 -7.42
CA LEU A 17 7.07 -0.43 -6.51
C LEU A 17 6.24 -1.71 -6.66
N TYR A 18 6.97 -2.82 -6.74
CA TYR A 18 6.43 -4.16 -6.68
C TYR A 18 7.38 -5.06 -5.92
N SER A 19 6.87 -6.19 -5.42
CA SER A 19 7.62 -7.09 -4.53
C SER A 19 9.00 -7.51 -5.07
N GLY A 20 9.13 -7.71 -6.39
CA GLY A 20 10.41 -8.00 -7.02
C GLY A 20 11.36 -6.80 -7.06
N LYS A 21 10.88 -5.59 -7.40
CA LYS A 21 11.70 -4.37 -7.44
C LYS A 21 12.19 -3.97 -6.07
N SER A 22 11.32 -4.01 -5.05
CA SER A 22 11.71 -3.65 -3.68
C SER A 22 12.86 -4.52 -3.18
N LYS A 23 12.83 -5.83 -3.46
CA LYS A 23 13.96 -6.73 -3.16
C LYS A 23 15.23 -6.39 -3.95
N LYS A 24 15.12 -6.15 -5.26
CA LYS A 24 16.26 -5.82 -6.14
C LYS A 24 16.99 -4.55 -5.72
N ILE A 25 16.28 -3.54 -5.26
CA ILE A 25 16.85 -2.25 -4.82
C ILE A 25 17.23 -2.21 -3.34
N GLY A 26 17.16 -3.35 -2.62
CA GLY A 26 17.49 -3.43 -1.20
C GLY A 26 16.45 -2.81 -0.25
N MET A 27 15.26 -2.46 -0.73
CA MET A 27 14.14 -1.98 0.10
C MET A 27 13.41 -3.16 0.75
N THR A 28 14.05 -3.76 1.76
CA THR A 28 13.53 -4.91 2.51
C THR A 28 12.39 -4.56 3.48
N ASP A 29 12.27 -3.29 3.84
CA ASP A 29 11.31 -2.80 4.84
C ASP A 29 9.93 -2.45 4.24
N ILE A 30 9.77 -2.65 2.92
CA ILE A 30 8.51 -2.42 2.21
C ILE A 30 7.61 -3.65 2.27
N SER A 31 6.42 -3.48 2.84
CA SER A 31 5.35 -4.47 2.84
C SER A 31 4.24 -4.08 1.87
N PHE A 32 3.51 -5.07 1.35
CA PHE A 32 2.39 -4.89 0.43
C PHE A 32 1.10 -5.30 1.13
N HIS A 33 0.14 -4.38 1.19
CA HIS A 33 -1.11 -4.56 1.92
C HIS A 33 -2.27 -4.69 0.93
N ARG A 34 -3.11 -5.71 1.12
CA ARG A 34 -4.33 -5.87 0.33
C ARG A 34 -5.32 -4.77 0.66
N PHE A 35 -6.20 -4.49 -0.30
CA PHE A 35 -7.34 -3.64 -0.06
C PHE A 35 -8.22 -4.23 1.06
N PRO A 36 -8.80 -3.37 1.91
CA PRO A 36 -9.71 -3.80 2.95
C PRO A 36 -10.96 -4.46 2.36
N LYS A 37 -11.57 -5.36 3.14
CA LYS A 37 -12.86 -5.99 2.79
C LYS A 37 -14.04 -5.04 2.96
N ASP A 38 -13.87 -4.03 3.82
CA ASP A 38 -14.86 -2.98 4.03
C ASP A 38 -15.01 -2.17 2.72
N PRO A 39 -16.22 -2.11 2.14
CA PRO A 39 -16.44 -1.49 0.83
C PRO A 39 -16.19 0.02 0.86
N ASP A 40 -16.44 0.70 1.98
CA ASP A 40 -16.30 2.15 2.06
C ASP A 40 -14.83 2.56 2.18
N VAL A 41 -14.07 1.85 3.01
CA VAL A 41 -12.60 2.04 3.06
C VAL A 41 -11.95 1.63 1.73
N GLN A 42 -12.45 0.55 1.09
CA GLN A 42 -11.96 0.11 -0.21
C GLN A 42 -12.20 1.15 -1.31
N LYS A 43 -13.37 1.80 -1.33
CA LYS A 43 -13.65 2.93 -2.24
C LYS A 43 -12.66 4.06 -2.02
N ILE A 44 -12.40 4.44 -0.77
CA ILE A 44 -11.43 5.51 -0.46
C ILE A 44 -10.04 5.16 -1.00
N TRP A 45 -9.55 3.94 -0.75
CA TRP A 45 -8.26 3.50 -1.29
C TRP A 45 -8.23 3.56 -2.83
N THR A 46 -9.31 3.12 -3.48
CA THR A 46 -9.45 3.14 -4.94
C THR A 46 -9.38 4.56 -5.48
N LEU A 47 -10.07 5.51 -4.85
CA LEU A 47 -10.03 6.93 -5.21
C LEU A 47 -8.62 7.53 -5.03
N LYS A 48 -7.91 7.13 -3.97
CA LYS A 48 -6.54 7.56 -3.68
C LYS A 48 -5.51 6.98 -4.66
N CYS A 49 -5.79 5.83 -5.27
CA CYS A 49 -4.91 5.25 -6.28
C CYS A 49 -4.82 6.07 -7.57
N LYS A 50 -5.86 6.86 -7.90
CA LYS A 50 -5.95 7.69 -9.12
C LYS A 50 -5.57 6.94 -10.41
N ARG A 51 -5.94 5.65 -10.48
CA ARG A 51 -5.76 4.81 -11.66
C ARG A 51 -6.90 5.06 -12.64
N GLY A 52 -6.57 5.30 -13.91
CA GLY A 52 -7.54 5.48 -14.98
C GLY A 52 -7.85 4.22 -15.78
N ASP A 53 -7.13 3.11 -15.54
CA ASP A 53 -7.40 1.82 -16.17
C ASP A 53 -8.56 1.07 -15.48
N SER A 54 -9.09 0.02 -16.12
CA SER A 54 -10.00 -0.93 -15.49
C SER A 54 -9.20 -1.97 -14.70
N TRP A 55 -9.40 -2.03 -13.38
CA TRP A 55 -8.68 -2.94 -12.49
C TRP A 55 -9.55 -3.41 -11.32
N ASN A 56 -9.11 -4.45 -10.63
CA ASN A 56 -9.83 -5.05 -9.51
C ASN A 56 -9.13 -4.72 -8.16
N PRO A 57 -9.71 -3.85 -7.31
CA PRO A 57 -9.16 -3.52 -6.00
C PRO A 57 -8.93 -4.74 -5.10
N SER A 58 -9.82 -5.73 -5.13
CA SER A 58 -9.75 -6.93 -4.28
C SER A 58 -8.54 -7.83 -4.55
N LYS A 59 -7.96 -7.76 -5.76
CA LYS A 59 -6.75 -8.51 -6.13
C LYS A 59 -5.49 -7.65 -6.11
N SER A 60 -5.61 -6.39 -5.69
CA SER A 60 -4.55 -5.39 -5.77
C SER A 60 -3.95 -5.10 -4.40
N TYR A 61 -2.83 -4.37 -4.39
CA TYR A 61 -2.06 -4.09 -3.19
C TYR A 61 -1.62 -2.63 -3.16
N ILE A 62 -1.39 -2.08 -1.98
CA ILE A 62 -0.71 -0.79 -1.78
C ILE A 62 0.54 -1.05 -0.91
N CYS A 63 1.68 -0.48 -1.29
CA CYS A 63 2.91 -0.64 -0.51
C CYS A 63 2.91 0.26 0.75
N SER A 64 3.68 -0.14 1.76
CA SER A 64 3.72 0.55 3.06
C SER A 64 4.17 2.01 3.00
N LYS A 65 4.84 2.45 1.93
CA LYS A 65 5.25 3.87 1.75
C LYS A 65 4.10 4.86 1.71
N HIS A 66 2.88 4.38 1.50
CA HIS A 66 1.70 5.24 1.39
C HIS A 66 0.90 5.35 2.69
N PHE A 67 1.34 4.65 3.73
CA PHE A 67 0.72 4.68 5.06
C PHE A 67 1.72 5.26 6.05
N LYS A 68 1.22 5.93 7.08
CA LYS A 68 2.07 6.40 8.16
C LYS A 68 2.41 5.24 9.10
N SER A 69 3.51 5.34 9.84
CA SER A 69 3.87 4.34 10.85
C SER A 69 2.77 4.13 11.91
N GLU A 70 2.01 5.18 12.21
CA GLU A 70 0.88 5.15 13.15
C GLU A 70 -0.34 4.37 12.64
N ASP A 71 -0.46 4.16 11.32
CA ASP A 71 -1.53 3.37 10.70
C ASP A 71 -1.31 1.86 10.92
N PHE A 72 -0.13 1.46 11.37
CA PHE A 72 0.18 0.05 11.62
C PHE A 72 -0.21 -0.36 13.04
N VAL A 73 -0.73 -1.57 13.15
CA VAL A 73 -1.00 -2.22 14.44
C VAL A 73 0.35 -2.59 15.05
N ARG A 74 0.59 -2.10 16.26
CA ARG A 74 1.76 -2.46 17.05
C ARG A 74 1.50 -3.80 17.73
N ASP A 75 2.18 -4.85 17.28
CA ASP A 75 2.07 -6.18 17.88
C ASP A 75 3.05 -6.31 19.06
N LEU A 76 2.69 -5.66 20.18
CA LEU A 76 3.52 -5.62 21.39
C LEU A 76 3.85 -7.03 21.90
N LYS A 77 2.93 -7.99 21.74
CA LYS A 77 3.17 -9.37 22.14
C LYS A 77 4.31 -10.00 21.33
N SER A 78 4.31 -9.81 20.01
CA SER A 78 5.41 -10.29 19.17
C SER A 78 6.72 -9.55 19.45
N GLU A 79 6.68 -8.23 19.71
CA GLU A 79 7.87 -7.46 20.11
C GLU A 79 8.50 -8.01 21.41
N LEU A 80 7.69 -8.25 22.44
CA LEU A 80 8.15 -8.75 23.74
C LEU A 80 8.65 -10.20 23.68
N MET A 81 8.08 -11.03 22.81
CA MET A 81 8.50 -12.44 22.65
C MET A 81 9.65 -12.61 21.64
N GLY A 82 10.20 -11.53 21.07
CA GLY A 82 11.26 -11.59 20.06
C GLY A 82 10.81 -12.20 18.73
N ASN A 83 9.50 -12.27 18.50
CA ASN A 83 8.93 -12.84 17.28
C ASN A 83 8.93 -11.82 16.15
N LYS A 84 8.97 -12.33 14.91
CA LYS A 84 8.83 -11.48 13.73
C LYS A 84 7.45 -10.81 13.72
N THR A 85 7.44 -9.49 13.88
CA THR A 85 6.22 -8.69 13.80
C THR A 85 5.68 -8.66 12.37
N VAL A 86 4.40 -8.96 12.19
CA VAL A 86 3.73 -8.77 10.90
C VAL A 86 3.21 -7.34 10.83
N ARG A 87 3.67 -6.53 9.87
CA ARG A 87 3.11 -5.20 9.62
C ARG A 87 1.66 -5.33 9.12
N ARG A 88 0.70 -5.10 10.01
CA ARG A 88 -0.74 -5.06 9.71
C ARG A 88 -1.24 -3.64 9.81
N LEU A 89 -2.12 -3.23 8.91
CA LEU A 89 -2.79 -1.93 9.01
C LEU A 89 -3.94 -2.01 10.01
N LYS A 90 -4.19 -0.91 10.72
CA LYS A 90 -5.37 -0.74 11.56
C LYS A 90 -6.63 -0.75 10.70
N LEU A 91 -7.75 -1.12 11.31
CA LEU A 91 -9.06 -1.04 10.66
C LEU A 91 -9.35 0.41 10.29
N GLY A 92 -9.78 0.68 9.06
CA GLY A 92 -10.09 2.03 8.59
C GLY A 92 -8.88 2.87 8.18
N SER A 93 -7.64 2.38 8.32
CA SER A 93 -6.48 3.10 7.80
C SER A 93 -6.56 3.30 6.30
N ILE A 94 -6.25 4.52 5.86
CA ILE A 94 -6.27 4.94 4.46
C ILE A 94 -4.88 5.40 4.03
N PRO A 95 -4.49 5.20 2.76
CA PRO A 95 -3.22 5.72 2.28
C PRO A 95 -3.28 7.24 2.26
N THR A 96 -2.32 7.89 2.92
CA THR A 96 -2.23 9.35 3.04
C THR A 96 -0.91 9.91 2.53
N LEU A 97 0.14 9.08 2.41
CA LEU A 97 1.48 9.50 2.01
C LEU A 97 1.77 9.19 0.54
N ASN A 98 2.62 10.00 -0.09
CA ASN A 98 3.16 9.77 -1.44
C ASN A 98 2.05 9.48 -2.48
N LEU A 99 0.89 10.10 -2.30
CA LEU A 99 -0.25 9.94 -3.20
C LEU A 99 -0.02 10.72 -4.49
N PRO A 100 -0.71 10.37 -5.58
CA PRO A 100 -0.77 11.22 -6.77
C PRO A 100 -1.43 12.53 -6.36
N THR A 101 -0.62 13.58 -6.23
CA THR A 101 -1.13 14.93 -5.99
C THR A 101 -1.82 15.38 -7.28
N CYS A 102 -3.15 15.52 -7.23
CA CYS A 102 -3.77 16.55 -8.04
C CYS A 102 -3.33 17.86 -7.38
N LEU A 103 -2.32 18.53 -7.94
CA LEU A 103 -1.87 19.84 -7.46
C LEU A 103 -3.05 20.81 -7.59
N SER A 104 -3.82 21.00 -6.52
CA SER A 104 -4.44 22.29 -6.26
C SER A 104 -3.35 23.11 -5.57
N THR A 105 -2.58 23.83 -6.39
CA THR A 105 -1.86 25.01 -5.92
C THR A 105 -2.92 26.00 -5.43
N GLU A 106 -3.14 26.07 -4.13
CA GLU A 106 -3.80 27.24 -3.54
C GLU A 106 -2.69 28.21 -3.14
N THR A 107 -2.85 29.40 -3.71
CA THR A 107 -1.98 30.59 -3.73
C THR A 107 -1.62 31.12 -2.34
#